data_AF-X5P8Z7-F1
#
_entry.id   AF-X5P8Z7-F1
#
_cell.length_a   1.000
_cell.length_b   1.000
_cell.length_c   1.000
_cell.angle_alpha   90.00
_cell.angle_beta   90.00
_cell.angle_gamma   90.00
#
_symmetry.space_group_name_H-M   'P 1'
#
loop_
_entity.id
_entity.type
_entity.pdbx_description
1 polymer ?
#
loop_
_entity_poly.entity_id
_entity_poly.type
_entity_poly.pdbx_seq_one_letter_code
_entity_poly.pdbx_strand_id
1 'polypeptide(L)'
;MQVSGGSQNFNAVNQLRILGRWMRMVTIPNQSSVAKAFAKFDEADRMKPSSYYNRIVDVMAELVKFTLLLRDRSAYLTDRYSERVESAEEVAKRVSQRSI
;
A
#
# COMPACT_ATOMS: atom_id res chain seq x y z
N MET A 1 -1.51 -1.74 8.81
CA MET A 1 -2.16 -2.32 10.00
C MET A 1 -1.73 -1.52 11.23
N GLN A 2 -2.49 -1.53 12.33
CA GLN A 2 -2.07 -0.94 13.60
C GLN A 2 -2.45 -1.82 14.80
N VAL A 3 -1.78 -1.56 15.92
CA VAL A 3 -2.13 -2.06 17.26
C VAL A 3 -2.26 -0.87 18.21
N SER A 4 -3.11 -0.99 19.24
CA SER A 4 -3.23 0.01 20.30
C SER A 4 -3.36 -0.67 21.66
N GLY A 5 -2.76 -0.07 22.70
CA GLY A 5 -3.01 -0.46 24.09
C GLY A 5 -4.39 -0.02 24.61
N GLY A 6 -5.03 0.95 23.96
CA GLY A 6 -6.33 1.50 24.36
C GLY A 6 -7.51 0.94 23.57
N SER A 7 -8.61 1.68 23.59
CA SER A 7 -9.80 1.41 22.76
C SER A 7 -9.47 1.49 21.27
N GLN A 8 -10.32 0.86 20.46
CA GLN A 8 -10.14 0.83 19.01
C GLN A 8 -10.12 2.24 18.42
N ASN A 9 -9.17 2.48 17.52
CA ASN A 9 -9.09 3.69 16.72
C ASN A 9 -8.46 3.34 15.36
N PHE A 10 -8.44 4.30 14.43
CA PHE A 10 -7.91 4.10 13.08
C PHE A 10 -6.88 5.15 12.68
N ASN A 11 -6.38 5.93 13.65
CA ASN A 11 -5.58 7.11 13.37
C ASN A 11 -4.30 6.75 12.61
N ALA A 12 -3.57 5.73 13.08
CA ALA A 12 -2.31 5.31 12.45
C ALA A 12 -2.55 4.70 11.07
N VAL A 13 -3.51 3.77 10.92
CA VAL A 13 -3.78 3.16 9.60
C VAL A 13 -4.30 4.16 8.57
N ASN A 14 -5.06 5.19 9.00
CA ASN A 14 -5.52 6.24 8.09
C ASN A 14 -4.35 7.10 7.60
N GLN A 15 -3.42 7.46 8.48
CA GLN A 15 -2.21 8.20 8.08
C GLN A 15 -1.31 7.36 7.17
N LEU A 16 -1.12 6.07 7.48
CA LEU A 16 -0.36 5.14 6.64
C LEU A 16 -1.00 4.96 5.25
N ARG A 17 -2.33 4.99 5.14
CA ARG A 17 -3.02 4.94 3.84
C ARG A 17 -2.73 6.17 2.98
N ILE A 18 -2.74 7.35 3.59
CA ILE A 18 -2.38 8.60 2.90
C ILE A 18 -0.90 8.56 2.49
N LEU A 19 -0.03 8.07 3.37
CA LEU A 19 1.39 7.87 3.04
C LEU A 19 1.57 6.92 1.87
N GLY A 20 0.85 5.79 1.82
CA GLY A 20 0.90 4.85 0.70
C GLY A 20 0.56 5.48 -0.65
N ARG A 21 -0.41 6.42 -0.66
CA ARG A 21 -0.72 7.23 -1.86
C ARG A 21 0.50 8.07 -2.29
N TRP A 22 1.15 8.75 -1.35
CA TRP A 22 2.34 9.56 -1.64
C TRP A 22 3.50 8.73 -2.16
N MET A 23 3.67 7.51 -1.66
CA MET A 23 4.66 6.55 -2.15
C MET A 23 4.28 5.89 -3.49
N ARG A 24 3.18 6.31 -4.12
CA ARG A 24 2.63 5.74 -5.37
C ARG A 24 2.33 4.23 -5.26
N MET A 25 2.01 3.74 -4.07
CA MET A 25 1.67 2.34 -3.82
C MET A 25 0.18 2.06 -4.03
N VAL A 26 -0.15 0.87 -4.51
CA VAL A 26 -1.53 0.35 -4.45
C VAL A 26 -1.79 -0.13 -3.02
N THR A 27 -2.43 0.73 -2.22
CA THR A 27 -2.81 0.39 -0.86
C THR A 27 -4.15 -0.36 -0.87
N ILE A 28 -4.16 -1.63 -0.51
CA ILE A 28 -5.35 -2.47 -0.55
C ILE A 28 -6.51 -1.91 0.31
N PRO A 29 -7.78 -2.18 -0.06
CA PRO A 29 -8.94 -1.70 0.70
C PRO A 29 -8.96 -2.16 2.16
N ASN A 30 -8.75 -3.45 2.40
CA ASN A 30 -8.90 -4.04 3.73
C ASN A 30 -7.76 -3.63 4.68
N GLN A 31 -8.10 -3.49 5.96
CA GLN A 31 -7.14 -3.08 6.99
C GLN A 31 -7.49 -3.66 8.36
N SER A 32 -6.48 -3.80 9.22
CA SER A 32 -6.62 -4.28 10.59
C SER A 32 -6.18 -3.22 11.61
N SER A 33 -7.00 -3.06 12.65
CA SER A 33 -6.72 -2.27 13.85
C SER A 33 -7.10 -3.08 15.10
N VAL A 34 -6.09 -3.51 15.84
CA VAL A 34 -6.26 -4.35 17.04
C VAL A 34 -6.26 -3.48 18.29
N ALA A 35 -7.38 -3.47 19.02
CA ALA A 35 -7.54 -2.73 20.28
C ALA A 35 -7.13 -3.57 21.49
N LYS A 36 -6.67 -2.91 22.56
CA LYS A 36 -6.13 -3.54 23.77
C LYS A 36 -5.21 -4.71 23.43
N ALA A 37 -4.23 -4.44 22.57
CA ALA A 37 -3.42 -5.47 21.92
C ALA A 37 -2.75 -6.42 22.92
N PHE A 38 -2.31 -5.91 24.08
CA PHE A 38 -1.74 -6.71 25.17
C PHE A 38 -2.62 -7.88 25.62
N ALA A 39 -3.95 -7.78 25.51
CA ALA A 39 -4.88 -8.84 25.88
C ALA A 39 -5.12 -9.87 24.76
N LYS A 40 -4.60 -9.62 23.55
CA LYS A 40 -4.84 -10.42 22.35
C LYS A 40 -3.73 -11.40 22.04
N PHE A 41 -2.64 -11.38 22.80
CA PHE A 41 -1.55 -12.35 22.70
C PHE A 41 -1.54 -13.26 23.94
N ASP A 42 -1.09 -14.50 23.75
CA ASP A 42 -0.85 -15.45 24.83
C ASP A 42 0.60 -15.36 25.36
N GLU A 43 0.94 -16.24 26.30
CA GLU A 43 2.26 -16.26 26.96
C GLU A 43 3.40 -16.68 26.02
N ALA A 44 3.08 -17.26 24.85
CA ALA A 44 4.04 -17.62 23.82
C ALA A 44 4.13 -16.57 22.71
N ASP A 45 3.66 -15.34 22.97
CA ASP A 45 3.56 -14.23 22.01
C ASP A 45 2.76 -14.56 20.74
N ARG A 46 1.81 -15.51 20.82
CA ARG A 46 0.92 -15.86 19.72
C ARG A 46 -0.40 -15.15 19.87
N MET A 47 -0.91 -14.63 18.76
CA MET A 47 -2.21 -13.98 18.76
C MET A 47 -3.30 -15.03 18.99
N LYS A 48 -4.15 -14.77 19.99
CA LYS A 48 -5.29 -15.63 20.34
C LYS A 48 -6.32 -15.65 19.21
N PRO A 49 -7.01 -16.79 18.96
CA PRO A 49 -8.14 -16.86 18.05
C PRO A 49 -9.18 -15.79 18.39
N SER A 50 -9.49 -14.92 17.42
CA SER A 50 -10.41 -13.80 17.62
C SER A 50 -10.85 -13.20 16.29
N SER A 51 -11.86 -12.35 16.31
CA SER A 51 -12.27 -11.56 15.13
C SER A 51 -11.13 -10.69 14.60
N TYR A 52 -10.23 -10.22 15.47
CA TYR A 52 -9.03 -9.49 15.07
C TYR A 52 -8.08 -10.39 14.27
N TYR A 53 -7.86 -11.64 14.70
CA TYR A 53 -7.03 -12.59 13.98
C TYR A 53 -7.62 -12.90 12.59
N ASN A 54 -8.92 -13.18 12.52
CA ASN A 54 -9.61 -13.42 11.24
C ASN A 54 -9.47 -12.23 10.27
N ARG A 55 -9.57 -11.00 10.78
CA ARG A 55 -9.32 -9.80 9.95
C ARG A 55 -7.89 -9.72 9.42
N ILE A 56 -6.89 -10.15 10.21
CA ILE A 56 -5.50 -10.19 9.73
C ILE A 56 -5.36 -11.21 8.60
N VAL A 57 -6.00 -12.38 8.73
CA VAL A 57 -6.05 -13.39 7.68
C VAL A 57 -6.67 -12.81 6.40
N ASP A 58 -7.81 -12.11 6.50
CA ASP A 58 -8.45 -11.46 5.35
C ASP A 58 -7.52 -10.44 4.67
N VAL A 59 -6.84 -9.60 5.46
CA VAL A 59 -5.90 -8.59 4.95
C VAL A 59 -4.73 -9.24 4.21
N MET A 60 -4.16 -10.33 4.76
CA MET A 60 -3.05 -11.04 4.11
C MET A 60 -3.49 -11.76 2.85
N ALA A 61 -4.68 -12.39 2.87
CA ALA A 61 -5.25 -13.03 1.69
C ALA A 61 -5.52 -12.01 0.58
N GLU A 62 -6.07 -10.83 0.91
CA GLU A 62 -6.28 -9.75 -0.03
C GLU A 62 -4.97 -9.19 -0.58
N LEU A 63 -3.98 -8.96 0.29
CA LEU A 63 -2.66 -8.48 -0.11
C LEU A 63 -2.04 -9.39 -1.17
N VAL A 64 -2.00 -10.71 -0.92
CA VAL A 64 -1.42 -11.67 -1.88
C VAL A 64 -2.19 -11.67 -3.20
N LYS A 65 -3.53 -11.64 -3.17
CA LYS A 65 -4.35 -11.56 -4.39
C LYS A 65 -4.02 -10.32 -5.21
N PHE A 66 -3.96 -9.14 -4.59
CA PHE A 66 -3.59 -7.90 -5.27
C PHE A 66 -2.14 -7.92 -5.77
N THR A 67 -1.21 -8.45 -4.99
CA THR A 67 0.19 -8.58 -5.43
C THR A 67 0.32 -9.45 -6.67
N LEU A 68 -0.33 -10.62 -6.69
CA LEU A 68 -0.33 -11.50 -7.87
C LEU A 68 -1.02 -10.83 -9.08
N LEU A 69 -2.07 -10.05 -8.86
CA LEU A 69 -2.76 -9.32 -9.92
C LEU A 69 -1.88 -8.21 -10.54
N LEU A 70 -1.08 -7.52 -9.73
CA LEU A 70 -0.42 -6.27 -10.11
C LEU A 70 1.04 -6.44 -10.51
N ARG A 71 1.79 -7.37 -9.90
CA ARG A 71 3.26 -7.40 -9.97
C ARG A 71 3.80 -7.49 -11.40
N ASP A 72 3.16 -8.28 -12.26
CA ASP A 72 3.62 -8.52 -13.63
C ASP A 72 3.14 -7.44 -14.62
N ARG A 73 2.34 -6.48 -14.15
CA ARG A 73 1.77 -5.38 -14.95
C ARG A 73 2.21 -4.01 -14.46
N SER A 74 3.14 -3.95 -13.50
CA SER A 74 3.50 -2.69 -12.84
C SER A 74 4.02 -1.65 -13.82
N ALA A 75 4.86 -2.02 -14.78
CA ALA A 75 5.41 -1.09 -15.78
C ALA A 75 4.30 -0.43 -16.60
N TYR A 76 3.33 -1.21 -17.06
CA TYR A 76 2.17 -0.71 -17.81
C TYR A 76 1.29 0.21 -16.96
N LEU A 77 1.01 -0.17 -15.70
CA LEU A 77 0.20 0.64 -14.78
C LEU A 77 0.87 1.97 -14.40
N THR A 78 2.20 2.05 -14.48
CA THR A 78 2.97 3.25 -14.21
C THR A 78 3.36 4.04 -15.45
N ASP A 79 2.98 3.59 -16.65
CA ASP A 79 3.20 4.32 -17.90
C ASP A 79 2.21 5.50 -18.00
N ARG A 80 2.63 6.67 -17.53
CA ARG A 80 1.77 7.86 -17.41
C ARG A 80 1.85 8.74 -18.66
N TYR A 81 0.68 9.21 -19.11
CA TYR A 81 0.58 10.15 -20.22
C TYR A 81 1.44 11.40 -20.04
N SER A 82 1.42 12.02 -18.86
CA SER A 82 2.21 13.22 -18.57
C SER A 82 3.72 12.98 -18.71
N GLU A 83 4.22 11.81 -18.30
CA GLU A 83 5.64 11.43 -18.42
C GLU A 83 6.00 11.18 -19.90
N ARG A 84 5.09 10.62 -20.69
CA ARG A 84 5.28 10.45 -22.15
C ARG A 84 5.33 11.79 -22.88
N VAL A 85 4.46 12.74 -22.55
CA VAL A 85 4.46 14.09 -23.15
C VAL A 85 5.78 14.80 -22.87
N GLU A 86 6.25 14.79 -21.62
CA GLU A 86 7.54 15.40 -21.24
C GLU A 86 8.70 14.78 -22.04
N SER A 87 8.74 13.45 -22.18
CA SER A 87 9.78 12.78 -22.97
C SER A 87 9.78 13.19 -24.45
N ALA A 88 8.61 13.45 -25.03
CA ALA A 88 8.49 13.88 -26.42
C ALA A 88 8.99 15.32 -26.60
N GLU A 89 8.72 16.22 -25.66
CA GLU A 89 9.25 17.58 -25.66
C GLU A 89 10.77 17.60 -25.50
N GLU A 90 11.33 16.77 -24.61
CA GLU A 90 12.78 16.63 -24.46
C GLU A 90 13.43 16.08 -25.73
N VAL A 91 12.81 15.08 -26.38
CA VAL A 91 13.25 14.56 -27.67
C VAL A 91 13.20 15.66 -28.73
N ALA A 92 12.11 16.42 -28.82
CA ALA A 92 11.96 17.52 -29.77
C ALA A 92 13.01 18.61 -29.56
N LYS A 93 13.33 18.99 -28.32
CA LYS A 93 14.40 19.94 -27.98
C LYS A 93 15.78 19.45 -28.43
N ARG A 94 16.10 18.17 -28.26
CA ARG A 94 17.39 17.61 -28.73
C ARG A 94 17.47 17.57 -30.26
N VAL A 95 16.37 17.21 -30.93
CA VAL A 95 16.33 17.15 -32.41
C VAL A 95 16.40 18.56 -33.01
N SER A 96 15.76 19.55 -32.39
CA SER A 96 15.80 20.94 -32.86
C SER A 96 17.11 21.67 -32.57
N GLN A 97 17.96 21.15 -31.68
CA GLN A 97 19.32 21.67 -31.44
C GLN A 97 20.36 21.27 -32.50
N ARG A 98 19.98 20.54 -33.57
CA ARG A 98 20.86 20.31 -34.72
C ARG A 98 20.95 21.54 -35.62
N SER A 99 21.73 22.51 -35.16
CA SER A 99 22.40 23.52 -35.99
C SER A 99 23.81 23.72 -35.43
N ILE A 100 24.70 22.79 -35.81
CA ILE A 100 26.11 23.07 -36.07
C ILE A 100 26.30 22.78 -37.57
#